data_AF-A0A6I5NQ14-F1
#
_entry.id   AF-A0A6I5NQ14-F1
#
_cell.length_a   1.000
_cell.length_b   1.000
_cell.length_c   1.000
_cell.angle_alpha   90.00
_cell.angle_beta   90.00
_cell.angle_gamma   90.00
#
_symmetry.space_group_name_H-M   'P 1'
#
loop_
_entity.id
_entity.type
_entity.pdbx_description
1 polymer ?
#
loop_
_entity_poly.entity_id
_entity_poly.type
_entity_poly.pdbx_seq_one_letter_code
_entity_poly.pdbx_strand_id
1 'polypeptide(L)'
;MKLKYRGVEYDYNPPMLEVTESDILGKYRGRPHHYSYVRHIPFPQPVTELKYRGVAYQTNRTGQIEPVRQPARESVFASLQSRLHALNPIAAERRQLIREAAQAHQDSIKRSLEHRIEVARAQGNAGLLKQLEDEMSQMA
;
A
#
# COMPACT_ATOMS: atom_id res chain seq x y z
N MET A 1 -14.26 -20.84 50.58
CA MET A 1 -14.88 -21.05 49.26
C MET A 1 -13.99 -20.36 48.23
N LYS A 2 -13.47 -21.08 47.23
CA LYS A 2 -12.60 -20.49 46.18
C LYS A 2 -13.46 -19.76 45.14
N LEU A 3 -12.94 -18.66 44.59
CA LEU A 3 -13.62 -17.98 43.48
C LEU A 3 -13.28 -18.69 42.17
N LYS A 4 -14.21 -18.67 41.21
CA LYS A 4 -14.05 -19.32 39.91
C LYS A 4 -14.27 -18.30 38.79
N TYR A 5 -13.25 -18.07 37.98
CA TYR A 5 -13.34 -17.23 36.79
C TYR A 5 -12.97 -18.07 35.56
N ARG A 6 -13.86 -18.11 34.57
CA ARG A 6 -13.68 -18.89 33.32
C ARG A 6 -13.25 -20.35 33.54
N GLY A 7 -13.83 -21.03 34.52
CA GLY A 7 -13.52 -22.45 34.76
C GLY A 7 -12.33 -22.68 35.68
N VAL A 8 -11.48 -21.68 35.93
CA VAL A 8 -10.29 -21.78 36.77
C VAL A 8 -10.60 -21.26 38.17
N GLU A 9 -10.26 -22.07 39.17
CA GLU A 9 -10.35 -21.68 40.58
C GLU A 9 -9.15 -20.80 40.95
N TYR A 10 -9.41 -19.72 41.67
CA TYR A 10 -8.36 -18.84 42.17
C TYR A 10 -8.65 -18.38 43.60
N ASP A 11 -7.56 -18.18 44.33
CA ASP A 11 -7.59 -17.61 45.66
C ASP A 11 -7.68 -16.08 45.55
N TYR A 12 -8.72 -15.51 46.17
CA TYR A 12 -8.95 -14.08 46.14
C TYR A 12 -8.04 -13.39 47.16
N ASN A 13 -6.98 -12.75 46.67
CA ASN A 13 -6.07 -11.94 47.47
C ASN A 13 -6.01 -10.51 46.91
N PRO A 14 -7.03 -9.65 47.19
CA PRO A 14 -7.02 -8.28 46.70
C PRO A 14 -5.87 -7.50 47.35
N PRO A 15 -5.14 -6.67 46.59
CA PRO A 15 -4.11 -5.80 47.17
C PRO A 15 -4.77 -4.79 48.12
N MET A 16 -4.17 -4.57 49.28
CA MET A 16 -4.52 -3.43 50.13
C MET A 16 -4.04 -2.15 49.46
N LEU A 17 -4.97 -1.35 48.96
CA LEU A 17 -4.69 -0.07 48.32
C LEU A 17 -4.95 1.06 49.31
N GLU A 18 -3.98 1.97 49.47
CA GLU A 18 -4.20 3.23 50.17
C GLU A 18 -5.13 4.11 49.32
N VAL A 19 -6.32 4.36 49.87
CA VAL A 19 -7.35 5.18 49.25
C VAL A 19 -7.48 6.45 50.07
N THR A 20 -7.35 7.59 49.42
CA THR A 20 -7.74 8.87 50.00
C THR A 20 -9.19 9.14 49.62
N GLU A 21 -10.06 9.18 50.64
CA GLU A 21 -11.42 9.67 50.45
C GLU A 21 -11.37 11.17 50.12
N SER A 22 -12.16 11.59 49.14
CA SER A 22 -12.30 13.00 48.78
C SER A 22 -13.46 13.62 49.56
N ASP A 23 -13.28 14.88 49.97
CA ASP A 23 -14.37 15.68 50.52
C ASP A 23 -15.37 16.01 49.40
N ILE A 24 -16.49 15.28 49.39
CA ILE A 24 -17.72 15.46 48.58
C ILE A 24 -17.50 16.07 47.19
N LEU A 25 -17.27 15.23 46.17
CA LEU A 25 -17.00 15.68 44.79
C LEU A 25 -18.24 16.00 43.93
N GLY A 26 -19.45 15.95 44.48
CA GLY A 26 -20.65 16.45 43.79
C GLY A 26 -21.97 15.78 44.21
N LYS A 27 -23.06 16.13 43.52
CA LYS A 27 -24.37 15.50 43.68
C LYS A 27 -24.83 14.88 42.36
N TYR A 28 -25.11 13.58 42.33
CA TYR A 28 -25.73 12.91 41.18
C TYR A 28 -27.21 12.64 41.50
N ARG A 29 -28.12 13.22 40.69
CA ARG A 29 -29.58 13.13 40.89
C ARG A 29 -30.03 13.50 42.31
N GLY A 30 -29.43 14.55 42.88
CA GLY A 30 -29.75 15.05 44.22
C GLY A 30 -29.11 14.27 45.37
N ARG A 31 -28.42 13.15 45.12
CA ARG A 31 -27.68 12.39 46.14
C ARG A 31 -26.19 12.76 46.12
N PRO A 32 -25.54 12.91 47.29
CA PRO A 32 -24.10 13.12 47.34
C PRO A 32 -23.38 11.93 46.71
N HIS A 33 -22.40 12.21 45.84
CA HIS A 33 -21.57 11.21 45.19
C HIS A 33 -20.12 11.39 45.64
N HIS A 34 -19.54 10.32 46.19
CA HIS A 34 -18.16 10.28 46.63
C HIS A 34 -17.31 9.62 45.54
N TYR A 35 -16.13 10.16 45.29
CA TYR A 35 -15.17 9.56 44.37
C TYR A 35 -13.91 9.21 45.16
N SER A 36 -13.62 7.91 45.23
CA SER A 36 -12.42 7.39 45.88
C SER A 36 -11.26 7.42 44.90
N TYR A 37 -10.21 8.18 45.21
CA TYR A 37 -9.00 8.19 44.41
C TYR A 37 -7.94 7.34 45.10
N VAL A 38 -7.52 6.26 44.44
CA VAL A 38 -6.37 5.46 44.88
C VAL A 38 -5.13 6.33 44.75
N ARG A 39 -4.27 6.31 45.78
CA ARG A 39 -3.05 7.11 45.82
C ARG A 39 -2.25 6.92 44.52
N HIS A 40 -1.90 8.03 43.85
CA HIS A 40 -1.27 8.01 42.53
C HIS A 40 0.12 7.34 42.59
N ILE A 41 0.19 6.08 42.15
CA ILE A 41 1.46 5.40 41.87
C ILE A 41 2.02 6.02 40.59
N PRO A 42 3.24 6.57 40.59
CA PRO A 42 3.82 7.13 39.37
C PRO A 42 4.00 6.01 38.34
N PHE A 43 3.17 6.03 37.30
CA PHE A 43 3.32 5.12 36.18
C PHE A 43 4.36 5.70 35.22
N PRO A 44 5.50 5.02 34.99
CA PRO A 44 6.51 5.54 34.07
C PRO A 44 5.93 5.58 32.66
N GLN A 45 6.01 6.75 32.01
CA GLN A 45 5.58 6.84 30.61
C GLN A 45 6.56 6.07 29.71
N PRO A 46 6.06 5.26 28.77
CA PRO A 46 6.94 4.55 27.85
C PRO A 46 7.61 5.54 26.89
N VAL A 47 8.90 5.34 26.66
CA VAL A 47 9.65 6.13 25.66
C VAL A 47 9.36 5.53 24.29
N THR A 48 8.40 6.12 23.58
CA THR A 48 7.98 5.70 22.24
C THR A 48 8.19 6.81 21.23
N GLU A 49 8.71 6.46 20.05
CA GLU A 49 8.74 7.36 18.90
C GLU A 49 7.34 7.45 18.28
N LEU A 50 6.78 8.65 18.23
CA LEU A 50 5.45 8.95 17.71
C LEU A 50 5.56 9.93 16.53
N LYS A 51 4.52 9.98 15.69
CA LYS A 51 4.44 10.90 14.56
C LYS A 51 3.13 11.67 14.58
N TYR A 52 3.21 13.00 14.53
CA TYR A 52 2.05 13.87 14.39
C TYR A 52 2.25 14.80 13.19
N ARG A 53 1.31 14.79 12.23
CA ARG A 53 1.37 15.59 10.99
C ARG A 53 2.71 15.49 10.23
N GLY A 54 3.30 14.30 10.22
CA GLY A 54 4.59 14.05 9.54
C GLY A 54 5.84 14.48 10.31
N VAL A 55 5.69 15.04 11.51
CA VAL A 55 6.81 15.37 12.41
C VAL A 55 6.94 14.26 13.45
N ALA A 56 8.12 13.65 13.52
CA ALA A 56 8.45 12.65 14.54
C ALA A 56 8.82 13.34 15.86
N TYR A 57 8.29 12.84 16.97
CA TYR A 57 8.59 13.29 18.33
C TYR A 57 8.69 12.08 19.26
N GLN A 58 9.40 12.23 20.37
CA GLN A 58 9.51 11.21 21.42
C GLN A 58 9.06 11.78 22.75
N THR A 59 8.64 10.91 23.65
CA THR A 59 8.25 11.31 25.01
C THR A 59 9.22 10.68 26.01
N ASN A 60 9.72 11.49 26.95
CA ASN A 60 10.61 11.03 28.02
C ASN A 60 9.81 10.29 29.11
N ARG A 61 10.50 9.58 30.02
CA ARG A 61 9.87 8.86 31.15
C ARG A 61 8.98 9.74 32.05
N THR A 62 9.20 11.05 32.01
CA THR A 62 8.47 12.09 32.75
C THR A 62 7.32 12.72 31.95
N GLY A 63 7.07 12.27 30.71
CA GLY A 63 6.03 12.80 29.84
C GLY A 63 6.40 14.07 29.06
N GLN A 64 7.66 14.50 29.12
CA GLN A 64 8.14 15.65 28.35
C GLN A 64 8.40 15.27 26.89
N ILE A 65 8.10 16.18 25.96
CA ILE A 65 8.26 15.97 24.51
C ILE A 65 9.67 16.37 24.10
N GLU A 66 10.40 15.47 23.46
CA GLU A 66 11.69 15.75 22.81
C GLU A 66 11.61 15.59 21.28
N PRO A 67 12.34 16.42 20.52
CA PRO A 67 12.44 16.28 19.08
C PRO A 67 13.32 15.07 18.71
N VAL A 68 12.78 14.16 17.89
CA VAL A 68 13.57 13.04 17.35
C VAL A 68 14.56 13.59 16.32
N ARG A 69 15.86 13.32 16.54
CA ARG A 69 16.93 13.69 15.60
C ARG A 69 16.78 12.85 14.33
N GLN A 70 16.13 13.41 13.31
CA GLN A 70 15.90 12.70 12.05
C GLN A 70 17.24 12.50 11.32
N PRO A 71 17.56 11.29 10.82
CA PRO A 71 18.67 11.12 9.90
C PRO A 71 18.40 11.98 8.64
N ALA A 72 19.47 12.46 8.01
CA ALA A 72 19.39 13.28 6.81
C ALA A 72 18.45 12.61 5.80
N ARG A 73 17.33 13.28 5.47
CA ARG A 73 16.33 12.75 4.56
C ARG A 73 16.97 12.61 3.19
N GLU A 74 17.34 11.40 2.81
CA GLU A 74 17.73 11.09 1.44
C GLU A 74 16.61 11.53 0.50
N SER A 75 16.95 12.32 -0.52
CA SER A 75 15.93 12.89 -1.39
C SER A 75 15.25 11.77 -2.18
N VAL A 76 13.94 11.60 -1.96
CA VAL A 76 13.12 10.63 -2.69
C VAL A 76 13.23 10.86 -4.20
N PHE A 77 13.38 12.12 -4.61
CA PHE A 77 13.53 12.53 -6.00
C PHE A 77 14.80 11.96 -6.67
N ALA A 78 15.95 12.01 -6.00
CA ALA A 78 17.18 11.41 -6.53
C ALA A 78 17.06 9.88 -6.68
N SER A 79 16.37 9.21 -5.75
CA SER A 79 16.13 7.77 -5.83
C SER A 79 15.19 7.37 -6.97
N LEU A 80 14.25 8.24 -7.34
CA LEU A 80 13.35 8.03 -8.47
C LEU A 80 14.08 8.23 -9.80
N GLN A 81 14.90 9.28 -9.91
CA GLN A 81 15.67 9.57 -11.12
C GLN A 81 16.64 8.43 -11.47
N SER A 82 17.33 7.85 -10.47
CA SER A 82 18.24 6.73 -10.71
C SER A 82 17.50 5.47 -11.20
N ARG A 83 16.32 5.17 -10.65
CA ARG A 83 15.47 4.06 -11.10
C ARG A 83 14.95 4.26 -12.53
N LEU A 84 14.53 5.48 -12.88
CA LEU A 84 14.07 5.79 -14.23
C LEU A 84 15.21 5.64 -15.27
N HIS A 85 16.44 6.05 -14.93
CA HIS A 85 17.59 5.82 -15.79
C HIS A 85 17.92 4.33 -15.98
N ALA A 86 17.84 3.51 -14.93
CA ALA A 86 18.07 2.07 -15.02
C ALA A 86 17.03 1.33 -15.87
N LEU A 87 15.79 1.86 -15.97
CA LEU A 87 14.71 1.26 -16.77
C LEU A 87 14.74 1.67 -18.26
N ASN A 88 15.51 2.70 -18.63
CA ASN A 88 15.62 3.16 -20.02
C ASN A 88 16.12 2.10 -21.02
N PRO A 89 17.18 1.30 -20.75
CA PRO A 89 17.61 0.27 -21.69
C PRO A 89 16.54 -0.81 -21.91
N ILE A 90 15.92 -1.31 -20.84
CA ILE A 90 14.86 -2.33 -20.90
C ILE A 90 13.64 -1.80 -21.68
N ALA A 91 13.27 -0.53 -21.47
CA ALA A 91 12.18 0.10 -22.20
C ALA A 91 12.50 0.30 -23.69
N ALA A 92 13.77 0.51 -24.05
CA ALA A 92 14.21 0.60 -25.44
C ALA A 92 14.13 -0.77 -26.15
N GLU A 93 14.63 -1.83 -25.52
CA GLU A 93 14.56 -3.20 -26.04
C GLU A 93 13.10 -3.64 -26.23
N ARG A 94 12.22 -3.38 -25.26
CA ARG A 94 10.79 -3.70 -25.39
C ARG A 94 10.15 -3.01 -26.60
N ARG A 95 10.52 -1.76 -26.89
CA ARG A 95 10.01 -1.03 -28.07
C ARG A 95 10.52 -1.63 -29.37
N GLN A 96 11.74 -2.16 -29.40
CA GLN A 96 12.28 -2.86 -30.56
C GLN A 96 11.53 -4.16 -30.81
N LEU A 97 11.33 -4.98 -29.78
CA LEU A 97 10.58 -6.23 -29.89
C LEU A 97 9.15 -6.03 -30.41
N ILE A 98 8.46 -4.98 -29.97
CA ILE A 98 7.11 -4.65 -30.47
C ILE A 98 7.15 -4.29 -31.96
N ARG A 99 8.18 -3.55 -32.42
CA ARG A 99 8.34 -3.21 -33.84
C ARG A 99 8.64 -4.44 -34.68
N GLU A 100 9.51 -5.32 -34.22
CA GLU A 100 9.84 -6.57 -34.90
C GLU A 100 8.61 -7.47 -35.03
N ALA A 101 7.82 -7.61 -33.96
CA ALA A 101 6.57 -8.37 -34.00
C ALA A 101 5.55 -7.79 -34.99
N ALA A 102 5.43 -6.45 -35.05
CA ALA A 102 4.56 -5.78 -36.00
C ALA A 102 5.01 -6.00 -37.45
N GLN A 103 6.32 -5.95 -37.72
CA GLN A 103 6.88 -6.22 -39.05
C GLN A 103 6.62 -7.67 -39.47
N ALA A 104 6.90 -8.63 -38.59
CA ALA A 104 6.65 -10.05 -38.87
C ALA A 104 5.16 -10.34 -39.16
N HIS A 105 4.25 -9.66 -38.45
CA HIS A 105 2.82 -9.77 -38.70
C HIS A 105 2.42 -9.23 -40.08
N GLN A 106 2.93 -8.05 -40.45
CA GLN A 106 2.70 -7.45 -41.77
C GLN A 106 3.22 -8.36 -42.89
N ASP A 107 4.42 -8.93 -42.73
CA ASP A 107 4.99 -9.85 -43.72
C ASP A 107 4.16 -11.13 -43.87
N SER A 108 3.63 -11.66 -42.77
CA SER A 108 2.74 -12.83 -42.80
C SER A 108 1.43 -12.54 -43.56
N ILE A 109 0.83 -11.37 -43.32
CA ILE A 109 -0.38 -10.94 -44.04
C ILE A 109 -0.09 -10.81 -45.54
N LYS A 110 1.02 -10.17 -45.91
CA LYS A 110 1.42 -10.01 -47.33
C LYS A 110 1.57 -11.36 -48.02
N ARG A 111 2.32 -12.30 -47.43
CA ARG A 111 2.49 -13.66 -47.96
C ARG A 111 1.16 -14.40 -48.11
N SER A 112 0.27 -14.25 -47.12
CA SER A 112 -1.05 -14.87 -47.18
C SER A 112 -1.92 -14.29 -48.30
N LEU A 113 -1.86 -12.97 -48.54
CA LEU A 113 -2.60 -12.32 -49.62
C LEU A 113 -2.05 -12.72 -50.99
N GLU A 114 -0.73 -12.70 -51.16
CA GLU A 114 -0.04 -13.14 -52.39
C GLU A 114 -0.46 -14.57 -52.75
N HIS A 115 -0.41 -15.49 -51.78
CA HIS A 115 -0.82 -16.87 -52.01
C HIS A 115 -2.30 -16.99 -52.40
N ARG A 116 -3.19 -16.25 -51.73
CA ARG A 116 -4.63 -16.24 -52.08
C ARG A 116 -4.89 -15.67 -53.46
N ILE A 117 -4.12 -14.67 -53.90
CA ILE A 117 -4.17 -14.12 -55.26
C ILE A 117 -3.76 -15.18 -56.27
N GLU A 118 -2.66 -15.91 -56.05
CA GLU A 118 -2.22 -16.99 -56.93
C GLU A 118 -3.28 -18.10 -57.07
N VAL A 119 -3.88 -18.52 -55.95
CA VAL A 119 -4.97 -19.52 -55.95
C VAL A 119 -6.19 -19.00 -56.71
N ALA A 120 -6.61 -17.75 -56.46
CA ALA A 120 -7.75 -17.14 -57.15
C ALA A 120 -7.50 -17.01 -58.68
N ARG A 121 -6.26 -16.71 -59.09
CA ARG A 121 -5.84 -16.71 -60.51
C ARG A 121 -5.98 -18.10 -61.12
N ALA A 122 -5.47 -19.14 -60.46
CA ALA A 122 -5.55 -20.51 -60.95
C ALA A 122 -7.00 -21.02 -61.08
N GLN A 123 -7.88 -20.58 -60.18
CA GLN A 123 -9.30 -20.94 -60.19
C GLN A 123 -10.15 -20.08 -61.14
N GLY A 124 -9.60 -19.00 -61.71
CA GLY A 124 -10.32 -18.08 -62.59
C GLY A 124 -11.39 -17.22 -61.90
N ASN A 125 -11.30 -17.02 -60.58
CA ASN A 125 -12.29 -16.24 -59.82
C ASN A 125 -11.97 -14.74 -59.86
N ALA A 126 -12.44 -14.07 -60.91
CA ALA A 126 -12.20 -12.65 -61.16
C ALA A 126 -12.76 -11.71 -60.07
N GLY A 127 -13.83 -12.09 -59.39
CA GLY A 127 -14.42 -11.28 -58.31
C GLY A 127 -13.55 -11.26 -57.06
N LEU A 128 -13.09 -12.44 -56.63
CA LEU A 128 -12.19 -12.59 -55.49
C LEU A 128 -10.83 -11.92 -55.73
N LEU A 129 -10.33 -12.00 -56.96
CA LEU A 129 -9.05 -11.41 -57.34
C LEU A 129 -9.05 -9.89 -57.17
N LYS A 130 -10.10 -9.19 -57.62
CA LYS A 130 -10.24 -7.74 -57.43
C LYS A 130 -10.25 -7.36 -55.95
N GLN A 131 -11.00 -8.08 -55.13
CA GLN A 131 -11.07 -7.82 -53.69
C GLN A 131 -9.70 -7.96 -53.01
N LEU A 132 -8.92 -8.98 -53.39
CA LEU A 132 -7.59 -9.20 -52.81
C LEU A 132 -6.58 -8.15 -53.29
N GLU A 133 -6.67 -7.69 -54.54
CA GLU A 133 -5.84 -6.60 -55.06
C GLU A 133 -6.17 -5.27 -54.35
N ASP A 134 -7.45 -4.99 -54.08
CA ASP A 134 -7.88 -3.85 -53.28
C ASP A 134 -7.35 -3.94 -51.84
N GLU A 135 -7.47 -5.10 -51.18
CA GLU A 135 -6.91 -5.33 -49.83
C GLU A 135 -5.39 -5.12 -49.79
N MET A 136 -4.67 -5.57 -50.83
CA MET A 136 -3.22 -5.38 -50.94
C MET A 136 -2.85 -3.90 -51.15
N SER A 137 -3.64 -3.15 -51.91
CA SER A 137 -3.42 -1.71 -52.15
C SER A 137 -3.65 -0.86 -50.90
N GLN A 138 -4.55 -1.28 -49.99
CA GLN A 138 -4.81 -0.58 -48.73
C GLN A 138 -3.72 -0.81 -47.68
N MET A 139 -2.93 -1.86 -47.84
CA MET A 139 -1.85 -2.26 -46.93
C MET A 139 -0.47 -1.72 -47.35
N ALA A 140 -0.35 -1.11 -48.53
CA ALA A 140 0.87 -0.51 -49.09
C ALA A 140 1.03 0.95 -48.66
#